data_AF-A0A1Q7SX12-F1
#
_entry.id   AF-A0A1Q7SX12-F1
#
_cell.length_a   1.000
_cell.length_b   1.000
_cell.length_c   1.000
_cell.angle_alpha   90.00
_cell.angle_beta   90.00
_cell.angle_gamma   90.00
#
_symmetry.space_group_name_H-M   'P 1'
#
loop_
_entity.id
_entity.type
_entity.pdbx_description
1 polymer ?
#
loop_
_entity_poly.entity_id
_entity_poly.type
_entity_poly.pdbx_seq_one_letter_code
_entity_poly.pdbx_strand_id
1 'polypeptide(L)'
;MVIAALLLICSIPHMDDTANAVNDSLAVASDTAARDSVLVASLPSAPEPTVKADPKMIAPHVATQPFLPMKPVFTGPRETPPQRKVWYGLALAGHSGAAFDAWTTHRAVVGGYGLEANPFLRPFANSNAIYAATQVSPAAMDYLGKRMMLSQHGWVRKIWWLPQTAGASISFVCGTHNLGLVR
;
A
#
# COMPACT_ATOMS: atom_id res chain seq x y z
N MET A 1 -4.14 -2.77 23.88
CA MET A 1 -4.74 -3.66 22.85
C MET A 1 -5.76 -2.96 21.92
N VAL A 2 -6.49 -1.95 22.39
CA VAL A 2 -7.45 -1.16 21.55
C VAL A 2 -6.75 -0.43 20.38
N ILE A 3 -5.52 0.01 20.57
CA ILE A 3 -4.76 0.76 19.54
C ILE A 3 -4.38 -0.14 18.34
N ALA A 4 -4.08 -1.42 18.58
CA ALA A 4 -3.79 -2.38 17.51
C ALA A 4 -5.04 -2.70 16.67
N ALA A 5 -6.22 -2.71 17.29
CA ALA A 5 -7.50 -2.86 16.59
C ALA A 5 -7.85 -1.62 15.75
N LEU A 6 -7.58 -0.41 16.26
CA LEU A 6 -7.80 0.84 15.52
C LEU A 6 -6.95 0.94 14.25
N LEU A 7 -5.70 0.48 14.28
CA LEU A 7 -4.83 0.48 13.09
C LEU A 7 -5.29 -0.52 12.01
N LEU A 8 -5.99 -1.58 12.41
CA LEU A 8 -6.61 -2.55 11.49
C LEU A 8 -7.86 -1.97 10.82
N ILE A 9 -8.65 -1.15 11.54
CA ILE A 9 -9.86 -0.50 11.03
C ILE A 9 -9.51 0.64 10.05
N CYS A 10 -8.43 1.39 10.30
CA CYS A 10 -8.00 2.49 9.40
C CYS A 10 -7.32 2.03 8.10
N SER A 11 -7.20 0.72 7.85
CA SER A 11 -6.54 0.15 6.66
C SER A 11 -7.51 -0.26 5.55
N ILE A 12 -8.82 -0.10 5.75
CA ILE A 12 -9.83 -0.36 4.72
C ILE A 12 -10.10 0.96 3.98
N PRO A 13 -9.84 1.06 2.66
CA PRO A 13 -10.39 2.17 1.89
C PRO A 13 -11.91 2.02 1.90
N HIS A 14 -12.59 2.92 2.60
CA HIS A 14 -14.02 3.13 2.46
C HIS A 14 -14.26 3.69 1.05
N MET A 15 -14.57 2.81 0.11
CA MET A 15 -15.16 3.21 -1.17
C MET A 15 -16.66 3.31 -0.92
N ASP A 16 -17.12 4.51 -0.59
CA ASP A 16 -18.53 4.83 -0.77
C ASP A 16 -18.75 5.04 -2.26
N ASP A 17 -19.36 4.03 -2.87
CA ASP A 17 -19.94 4.12 -4.20
C ASP A 17 -21.00 5.23 -4.19
N THR A 18 -20.76 6.22 -5.06
CA THR A 18 -21.75 7.19 -5.52
C THR A 18 -22.91 6.47 -6.21
N ALA A 19 -23.89 6.04 -5.42
CA ALA A 19 -25.24 5.72 -5.90
C ALA A 19 -26.12 6.96 -5.72
N ASN A 20 -25.96 7.95 -6.60
CA ASN A 20 -26.96 9.01 -6.72
C ASN A 20 -28.15 8.47 -7.50
N ALA A 21 -29.23 8.27 -6.76
CA ALA A 21 -30.54 7.87 -7.25
C ALA A 21 -31.05 8.83 -8.32
N VAL A 22 -31.40 8.25 -9.46
CA VAL A 22 -32.36 8.78 -10.43
C VAL A 22 -33.69 8.96 -9.72
N ASN A 23 -34.23 10.18 -9.71
CA ASN A 23 -35.67 10.35 -9.63
C ASN A 23 -36.13 11.58 -10.40
N ASP A 24 -37.15 11.35 -11.22
CA ASP A 24 -37.74 12.25 -12.19
C ASP A 24 -38.48 13.43 -11.53
N SER A 25 -38.44 14.59 -12.18
CA SER A 25 -39.55 15.55 -12.15
C SER A 25 -39.61 16.34 -13.44
N LEU A 26 -40.76 16.20 -14.10
CA LEU A 26 -41.12 16.73 -15.40
C LEU A 26 -42.12 17.86 -15.15
N ALA A 27 -41.76 19.12 -15.45
CA ALA A 27 -42.72 20.21 -15.69
C ALA A 27 -42.05 21.47 -16.29
N VAL A 28 -42.17 21.58 -17.63
CA VAL A 28 -42.76 22.72 -18.37
C VAL A 28 -42.24 24.17 -18.17
N ALA A 29 -41.74 24.68 -19.31
CA ALA A 29 -41.95 26.00 -19.95
C ALA A 29 -40.88 27.12 -19.93
N SER A 30 -40.58 27.49 -21.19
CA SER A 30 -40.28 28.80 -21.81
C SER A 30 -38.90 29.45 -21.75
N ASP A 31 -38.34 29.53 -22.97
CA ASP A 31 -37.69 30.66 -23.65
C ASP A 31 -36.45 31.29 -23.01
N THR A 32 -35.31 31.29 -23.70
CA THR A 32 -35.02 32.16 -24.87
C THR A 32 -33.56 31.95 -25.29
N ALA A 33 -33.31 32.00 -26.60
CA ALA A 33 -32.05 32.36 -27.26
C ALA A 33 -30.79 31.49 -26.99
N ALA A 34 -30.34 30.76 -28.01
CA ALA A 34 -29.38 31.32 -28.97
C ALA A 34 -28.73 30.22 -29.85
N ARG A 35 -28.47 30.62 -31.10
CA ARG A 35 -27.50 30.08 -32.06
C ARG A 35 -27.93 28.99 -33.05
N ASP A 36 -28.39 29.51 -34.18
CA ASP A 36 -27.71 29.46 -35.48
C ASP A 36 -27.55 28.13 -36.22
N SER A 37 -28.44 28.01 -37.22
CA SER A 37 -28.10 27.80 -38.62
C SER A 37 -27.51 26.45 -39.04
N VAL A 38 -28.41 25.49 -39.23
CA VAL A 38 -28.23 24.40 -40.20
C VAL A 38 -28.92 24.80 -41.50
N LEU A 39 -28.16 25.09 -42.55
CA LEU A 39 -28.60 24.91 -43.93
C LEU A 39 -27.43 24.43 -44.79
N VAL A 40 -27.67 23.28 -45.40
CA VAL A 40 -26.90 22.58 -46.42
C VAL A 40 -26.68 23.50 -47.62
N ALA A 41 -25.42 23.64 -48.08
CA ALA A 41 -25.13 24.16 -49.41
C ALA A 41 -23.80 23.60 -49.95
N SER A 42 -23.92 22.78 -50.99
CA SER A 42 -22.96 22.56 -52.09
C SER A 42 -21.52 22.11 -51.78
N LEU A 43 -21.26 20.83 -52.06
CA LEU A 43 -19.94 20.24 -52.26
C LEU A 43 -19.20 20.93 -53.43
N PRO A 44 -17.91 21.29 -53.30
CA PRO A 44 -17.05 21.54 -54.45
C PRO A 44 -16.59 20.21 -55.09
N SER A 45 -16.61 20.17 -56.43
CA SER A 45 -16.22 19.03 -57.26
C SER A 45 -14.79 18.55 -56.96
N ALA A 46 -14.62 17.23 -56.87
CA ALA A 46 -13.32 16.58 -56.67
C ALA A 46 -12.39 16.80 -57.88
N PRO A 47 -11.11 17.12 -57.67
CA PRO A 47 -10.13 17.12 -58.76
C PRO A 47 -9.69 15.69 -59.09
N GLU A 48 -9.78 15.32 -60.37
CA GLU A 48 -9.33 14.03 -60.91
C GLU A 48 -7.84 13.76 -60.58
N PRO A 49 -7.49 12.58 -60.06
CA PRO A 49 -6.09 12.21 -59.87
C PRO A 49 -5.50 11.79 -61.22
N THR A 50 -4.73 12.69 -61.85
CA THR A 50 -3.83 12.33 -62.95
C THR A 50 -2.62 11.59 -62.40
N VAL A 51 -2.78 10.28 -62.18
CA VAL A 51 -1.67 9.38 -61.84
C VAL A 51 -0.85 9.12 -63.10
N LYS A 52 0.23 9.89 -63.29
CA LYS A 52 1.37 9.43 -64.09
C LYS A 52 2.19 8.48 -63.20
N ALA A 53 2.09 7.20 -63.48
CA ALA A 53 2.89 6.17 -62.84
C ALA A 53 4.33 6.24 -63.37
N ASP A 54 5.24 6.81 -62.59
CA ASP A 54 6.67 6.53 -62.69
C ASP A 54 7.01 5.45 -61.65
N PRO A 55 7.46 4.24 -62.05
CA PRO A 55 7.84 3.21 -61.10
C PRO A 55 9.26 3.50 -60.59
N LYS A 56 9.41 4.50 -59.72
CA LYS A 56 10.62 4.56 -58.88
C LYS A 56 10.42 3.59 -57.73
N MET A 57 10.97 2.39 -57.91
CA MET A 57 11.08 1.35 -56.88
C MET A 57 11.54 1.97 -55.56
N ILE A 58 10.62 2.16 -54.62
CA ILE A 58 10.95 2.51 -53.24
C ILE A 58 11.49 1.21 -52.64
N ALA A 59 12.82 1.10 -52.58
CA ALA A 59 13.47 0.04 -51.84
C ALA A 59 12.91 0.04 -50.41
N PRO A 60 12.51 -1.12 -49.86
CA PRO A 60 12.07 -1.18 -48.47
C PRO A 60 13.24 -0.71 -47.60
N HIS A 61 13.06 0.41 -46.92
CA HIS A 61 14.01 0.88 -45.92
C HIS A 61 13.95 -0.11 -44.76
N VAL A 62 14.78 -1.15 -44.81
CA VAL A 62 14.99 -2.05 -43.67
C VAL A 62 15.55 -1.17 -42.56
N ALA A 63 14.69 -0.80 -41.62
CA ALA A 63 15.06 -0.11 -40.40
C ALA A 63 15.93 -1.05 -39.56
N THR A 64 17.22 -1.10 -39.90
CA THR A 64 18.25 -1.87 -39.21
C THR A 64 18.77 -1.03 -38.04
N GLN A 65 17.87 -0.55 -37.18
CA GLN A 65 18.27 0.01 -35.90
C GLN A 65 18.22 -1.16 -34.91
N PRO A 66 19.36 -1.64 -34.38
CA PRO A 66 19.33 -2.64 -33.33
C PRO A 66 18.54 -2.05 -32.16
N PHE A 67 17.51 -2.76 -31.72
CA PHE A 67 16.78 -2.42 -30.50
C PHE A 67 17.78 -2.51 -29.34
N LEU A 68 18.38 -1.37 -28.98
CA LEU A 68 19.20 -1.31 -27.78
C LEU A 68 18.29 -1.61 -26.59
N PRO A 69 18.70 -2.50 -25.66
CA PRO A 69 17.91 -2.78 -24.47
C PRO A 69 17.64 -1.48 -23.71
N MET A 70 16.44 -0.91 -23.86
CA MET A 70 16.04 0.25 -23.10
C MET A 70 15.82 -0.22 -21.67
N LYS A 71 16.59 0.35 -20.75
CA LYS A 71 16.40 0.13 -19.32
C LYS A 71 14.98 0.58 -18.99
N PRO A 72 14.12 -0.28 -18.41
CA PRO A 72 12.74 0.09 -18.15
C PRO A 72 12.72 1.33 -17.27
N VAL A 73 12.03 2.37 -17.73
CA VAL A 73 11.77 3.57 -16.93
C VAL A 73 10.73 3.18 -15.89
N PHE A 74 11.21 2.75 -14.72
CA PHE A 74 10.36 2.58 -13.55
C PHE A 74 9.92 3.97 -13.06
N THR A 75 8.62 4.26 -13.18
CA THR A 75 8.02 5.54 -12.74
C THR A 75 7.59 5.51 -11.26
N GLY A 76 7.67 4.35 -10.61
CA GLY A 76 7.22 4.17 -9.22
C GLY A 76 8.28 4.51 -8.15
N PRO A 77 7.84 4.80 -6.90
CA PRO A 77 8.73 4.92 -5.75
C PRO A 77 9.56 3.65 -5.57
N ARG A 78 10.88 3.80 -5.53
CA ARG A 78 11.82 2.69 -5.35
C ARG A 78 12.48 2.76 -3.99
N GLU A 79 12.69 1.59 -3.38
CA GLU A 79 13.51 1.45 -2.17
C GLU A 79 14.96 1.89 -2.44
N THR A 80 15.46 2.78 -1.58
CA THR A 80 16.87 3.18 -1.58
C THR A 80 17.70 2.26 -0.67
N PRO A 81 19.01 2.07 -0.94
CA PRO A 81 19.87 1.25 -0.07
C PRO A 81 19.89 1.67 1.41
N PRO A 82 19.88 2.98 1.78
CA PRO A 82 19.77 3.39 3.18
C PRO A 82 18.44 2.98 3.82
N GLN A 83 17.32 3.20 3.12
CA GLN A 83 16.00 2.79 3.60
C GLN A 83 15.93 1.28 3.88
N ARG A 84 16.54 0.47 3.00
CA ARG A 84 16.64 -0.98 3.21
C ARG A 84 17.35 -1.34 4.51
N LYS A 85 18.48 -0.70 4.79
CA LYS A 85 19.24 -0.94 6.03
C LYS A 85 18.42 -0.58 7.26
N VAL A 86 17.73 0.56 7.22
CA VAL A 86 16.85 1.00 8.31
C VAL A 86 15.69 0.03 8.50
N TRP A 87 15.07 -0.43 7.41
CA TRP A 87 13.96 -1.39 7.46
C TRP A 87 14.39 -2.73 8.10
N TYR A 88 15.55 -3.28 7.72
CA TYR A 88 16.06 -4.50 8.34
C TYR A 88 16.48 -4.29 9.80
N GLY A 89 17.04 -3.13 10.15
CA GLY A 89 17.38 -2.80 11.53
C GLY A 89 16.14 -2.72 12.42
N LEU A 90 15.07 -2.09 11.90
CA LEU A 90 13.77 -2.02 12.57
C LEU A 90 13.10 -3.39 12.71
N ALA A 91 13.15 -4.22 11.67
CA ALA A 91 12.64 -5.59 11.71
C ALA A 91 13.37 -6.41 12.78
N LEU A 92 14.71 -6.34 12.81
CA LEU A 92 15.50 -7.02 13.83
C LEU A 92 15.15 -6.54 15.25
N ALA A 93 15.01 -5.22 15.44
CA ALA A 93 14.62 -4.66 16.73
C ALA A 93 13.21 -5.10 17.16
N GLY A 94 12.24 -5.08 16.24
CA GLY A 94 10.85 -5.51 16.49
C GLY A 94 10.76 -6.99 16.87
N HIS A 95 11.43 -7.86 16.11
CA HIS A 95 11.49 -9.29 16.41
C HIS A 95 12.24 -9.60 17.71
N SER A 96 13.28 -8.84 18.04
CA SER A 96 14.01 -8.98 19.30
C SER A 96 13.14 -8.57 20.50
N GLY A 97 12.42 -7.44 20.37
CA GLY A 97 11.48 -6.99 21.39
C GLY A 97 10.35 -7.99 21.62
N ALA A 98 9.77 -8.55 20.54
CA ALA A 98 8.74 -9.57 20.62
C ALA A 98 9.23 -10.89 21.25
N ALA A 99 10.44 -11.34 20.90
CA ALA A 99 11.04 -12.52 21.51
C ALA A 99 11.32 -12.30 23.02
N PHE A 100 11.79 -11.10 23.38
CA PHE A 100 12.01 -10.71 24.75
C PHE A 100 10.70 -10.68 25.56
N ASP A 101 9.66 -10.03 25.05
CA ASP A 101 8.32 -10.01 25.65
C ASP A 101 7.76 -11.43 25.85
N ALA A 102 7.82 -12.27 24.82
CA ALA A 102 7.38 -13.66 24.91
C ALA A 102 8.15 -14.47 25.96
N TRP A 103 9.47 -14.28 26.05
CA TRP A 103 10.31 -14.95 27.04
C TRP A 103 9.93 -14.55 28.47
N THR A 104 9.73 -13.25 28.72
CA THR A 104 9.41 -12.74 30.05
C THR A 104 7.98 -13.07 30.45
N THR A 105 7.02 -13.04 29.52
CA THR A 105 5.66 -13.57 29.73
C THR A 105 5.71 -15.04 30.11
N HIS A 106 6.39 -15.88 29.31
CA HIS A 106 6.46 -17.32 29.57
C HIS A 106 7.04 -17.60 30.96
N ARG A 107 8.09 -16.87 31.36
CA ARG A 107 8.66 -16.98 32.71
C ARG A 107 7.67 -16.55 33.80
N ALA A 108 6.95 -15.45 33.62
CA ALA A 108 5.99 -14.97 34.62
C ALA A 108 4.81 -15.95 34.79
N VAL A 109 4.29 -16.49 33.69
CA VAL A 109 3.15 -17.43 33.70
C VAL A 109 3.56 -18.78 34.30
N VAL A 110 4.67 -19.36 33.85
CA VAL A 110 5.17 -20.64 34.41
C VAL A 110 5.58 -20.50 35.88
N GLY A 111 6.07 -19.33 36.28
CA GLY A 111 6.40 -19.03 37.68
C GLY A 111 5.18 -18.77 38.58
N GLY A 112 3.96 -18.73 38.03
CA GLY A 112 2.74 -18.47 38.80
C GLY A 112 2.54 -17.01 39.21
N TYR A 113 3.28 -16.06 38.61
CA TYR A 113 3.22 -14.63 38.93
C TYR A 113 2.08 -13.88 38.21
N GLY A 114 1.30 -14.57 37.37
CA GLY A 114 0.16 -13.97 36.67
C GLY A 114 -0.33 -14.80 35.49
N LEU A 115 -1.26 -14.22 34.73
CA LEU A 115 -1.82 -14.78 33.51
C LEU A 115 -1.59 -13.81 32.35
N GLU A 116 -1.38 -14.34 31.15
CA GLU A 116 -1.28 -13.54 29.93
C GLU A 116 -2.58 -12.75 29.71
N ALA A 117 -2.46 -11.42 29.65
CA ALA A 117 -3.60 -10.50 29.56
C ALA A 117 -4.18 -10.45 28.15
N ASN A 118 -3.39 -10.75 27.11
CA ASN A 118 -3.87 -10.79 25.74
C ASN A 118 -4.64 -12.09 25.49
N PRO A 119 -5.96 -12.04 25.20
CA PRO A 119 -6.76 -13.24 24.98
C PRO A 119 -6.29 -14.06 23.77
N PHE A 120 -5.62 -13.45 22.79
CA PHE A 120 -5.08 -14.16 21.63
C PHE A 120 -3.77 -14.90 21.92
N LEU A 121 -2.98 -14.42 22.88
CA LEU A 121 -1.72 -15.06 23.26
C LEU A 121 -1.89 -16.02 24.44
N ARG A 122 -2.94 -15.84 25.24
CA ARG A 122 -3.23 -16.65 26.42
C ARG A 122 -3.26 -18.17 26.17
N PRO A 123 -3.81 -18.70 25.07
CA PRO A 123 -3.76 -20.15 24.78
C PRO A 123 -2.33 -20.69 24.60
N PHE A 124 -1.40 -19.83 24.20
CA PHE A 124 0.00 -20.18 23.95
C PHE A 124 0.91 -19.90 25.15
N ALA A 125 0.43 -19.19 26.17
CA ALA A 125 1.26 -18.65 27.25
C ALA A 125 1.97 -19.71 28.12
N ASN A 126 1.41 -20.92 28.19
CA ASN A 126 2.00 -22.07 28.90
C ASN A 126 2.81 -23.00 27.97
N SER A 127 3.13 -22.56 26.75
CA SER A 127 3.83 -23.37 25.74
C SER A 127 4.88 -22.54 25.01
N ASN A 128 5.88 -23.21 24.45
CA ASN A 128 6.86 -22.61 23.54
C ASN A 128 6.20 -22.02 22.27
N ALA A 129 4.93 -22.33 22.00
CA ALA A 129 4.17 -21.70 20.93
C ALA A 129 4.02 -20.18 21.10
N ILE A 130 4.17 -19.63 22.33
CA ILE A 130 4.09 -18.17 22.55
C ILE A 130 5.13 -17.42 21.72
N TYR A 131 6.33 -17.98 21.53
CA TYR A 131 7.37 -17.34 20.71
C TYR A 131 6.94 -17.19 19.26
N ALA A 132 6.26 -18.19 18.70
CA ALA A 132 5.75 -18.09 17.33
C ALA A 132 4.55 -17.13 17.25
N ALA A 133 3.64 -17.21 18.22
CA ALA A 133 2.43 -16.38 18.26
C ALA A 133 2.77 -14.89 18.38
N THR A 134 3.73 -14.51 19.23
CA THR A 134 4.13 -13.11 19.43
C THR A 134 4.84 -12.53 18.19
N GLN A 135 5.46 -13.36 17.34
CA GLN A 135 6.15 -12.89 16.12
C GLN A 135 5.19 -12.47 14.99
N VAL A 136 3.90 -12.81 15.09
CA VAL A 136 2.89 -12.37 14.10
C VAL A 136 2.78 -10.84 14.07
N SER A 137 2.82 -10.19 15.24
CA SER A 137 2.72 -8.74 15.33
C SER A 137 3.89 -7.99 14.67
N PRO A 138 5.18 -8.25 14.98
CA PRO A 138 6.28 -7.60 14.28
C PRO A 138 6.30 -7.93 12.79
N ALA A 139 5.96 -9.16 12.37
CA ALA A 139 5.86 -9.50 10.95
C ALA A 139 4.81 -8.64 10.21
N ALA A 140 3.66 -8.41 10.84
CA ALA A 140 2.63 -7.51 10.31
C ALA A 140 3.11 -6.06 10.23
N MET A 141 3.82 -5.59 11.26
CA MET A 141 4.41 -4.23 11.28
C MET A 141 5.50 -4.06 10.22
N ASP A 142 6.31 -5.08 9.98
CA ASP A 142 7.35 -5.11 8.95
C ASP A 142 6.73 -5.03 7.55
N TYR A 143 5.69 -5.82 7.31
CA TYR A 143 4.93 -5.78 6.06
C TYR A 143 4.29 -4.41 5.84
N LEU A 144 3.60 -3.87 6.85
CA LEU A 144 2.98 -2.55 6.77
C LEU A 144 4.02 -1.46 6.53
N GLY A 145 5.12 -1.45 7.29
CA GLY A 145 6.22 -0.52 7.12
C GLY A 145 6.83 -0.59 5.72
N LYS A 146 6.99 -1.80 5.16
CA LYS A 146 7.47 -2.00 3.78
C LYS A 146 6.50 -1.41 2.75
N ARG A 147 5.20 -1.64 2.91
CA ARG A 147 4.16 -1.10 2.02
C ARG A 147 4.09 0.43 2.11
N MET A 148 4.21 0.97 3.31
CA MET A 148 4.26 2.43 3.53
C MET A 148 5.50 3.06 2.90
N MET A 149 6.65 2.40 3.00
CA MET A 149 7.92 2.86 2.42
C MET A 149 7.87 2.95 0.88
N LEU A 150 7.11 2.05 0.24
CA LEU A 150 6.93 2.00 -1.22
C LEU A 150 5.64 2.69 -1.70
N SER A 151 4.91 3.37 -0.82
CA SER A 151 3.63 4.01 -1.15
C SER A 151 3.81 5.14 -2.16
N GLN A 152 2.82 5.34 -3.05
CA GLN A 152 2.77 6.48 -3.98
C GLN A 152 2.62 7.82 -3.24
N HIS A 153 1.98 7.80 -2.07
CA HIS A 153 1.69 8.97 -1.27
C HIS A 153 2.92 9.42 -0.47
N GLY A 154 3.42 10.63 -0.74
CA GLY A 154 4.66 11.14 -0.16
C GLY A 154 4.65 11.23 1.37
N TRP A 155 3.52 11.57 2.00
CA TRP A 155 3.40 11.64 3.46
C TRP A 155 3.51 10.26 4.13
N VAL A 156 2.96 9.19 3.54
CA VAL A 156 3.05 7.81 4.06
C VAL A 156 4.51 7.36 4.06
N ARG A 157 5.26 7.71 3.01
CA ARG A 157 6.70 7.44 2.92
C ARG A 157 7.55 8.25 3.91
N LYS A 158 7.01 9.25 4.62
CA LYS A 158 7.73 9.94 5.70
C LYS A 158 7.56 9.25 7.05
N ILE A 159 6.46 8.53 7.23
CA ILE A 159 6.08 7.84 8.47
C ILE A 159 6.18 6.31 8.38
N TRP A 160 6.79 5.78 7.33
CA TRP A 160 6.89 4.32 7.09
C TRP A 160 7.59 3.52 8.20
N TRP A 161 8.49 4.16 8.95
CA TRP A 161 9.22 3.53 10.06
C TRP A 161 8.35 3.36 11.30
N LEU A 162 7.23 4.09 11.39
CA LEU A 162 6.41 4.21 12.59
C LEU A 162 5.86 2.86 13.10
N PRO A 163 5.30 1.96 12.26
CA PRO A 163 4.74 0.70 12.74
C PRO A 163 5.76 -0.16 13.49
N GLN A 164 6.96 -0.31 12.93
CA GLN A 164 8.02 -1.15 13.50
C GLN A 164 8.58 -0.54 14.79
N THR A 165 8.85 0.78 14.80
CA THR A 165 9.36 1.47 16.00
C THR A 165 8.36 1.43 17.14
N ALA A 166 7.08 1.71 16.86
CA ALA A 166 6.03 1.67 17.87
C ALA A 166 5.85 0.23 18.41
N GLY A 167 5.77 -0.76 17.52
CA GLY A 167 5.67 -2.17 17.90
C GLY A 167 6.83 -2.63 18.77
N ALA A 168 8.07 -2.37 18.35
CA ALA A 168 9.26 -2.73 19.11
C ALA A 168 9.26 -2.09 20.51
N SER A 169 8.95 -0.80 20.60
CA SER A 169 8.94 -0.07 21.87
C SER A 169 7.92 -0.64 22.84
N ILE A 170 6.72 -0.97 22.35
CA ILE A 170 5.66 -1.59 23.16
C ILE A 170 6.12 -2.97 23.65
N SER A 171 6.68 -3.82 22.78
CA SER A 171 7.15 -5.14 23.18
C SER A 171 8.27 -5.07 24.23
N PHE A 172 9.20 -4.13 24.12
CA PHE A 172 10.21 -3.94 25.16
C PHE A 172 9.60 -3.48 26.49
N VAL A 173 8.64 -2.56 26.48
CA VAL A 173 7.95 -2.10 27.69
C VAL A 173 7.14 -3.22 28.35
N CYS A 174 6.43 -4.04 27.56
CA CYS A 174 5.73 -5.21 28.06
C CYS A 174 6.71 -6.22 28.65
N GLY A 175 7.82 -6.47 27.95
CA GLY A 175 8.85 -7.39 28.41
C GLY A 175 9.51 -6.96 29.71
N THR A 176 9.82 -5.66 29.88
CA THR A 176 10.39 -5.13 31.12
C THR A 176 9.39 -5.13 32.27
N HIS A 177 8.11 -4.84 31.99
CA HIS A 177 7.03 -4.97 32.97
C HIS A 177 6.93 -6.41 33.49
N ASN A 178 6.93 -7.40 32.59
CA ASN A 178 6.84 -8.81 32.97
C ASN A 178 8.06 -9.30 33.77
N LEU A 179 9.28 -8.81 33.45
CA LEU A 179 10.46 -9.07 34.29
C LEU A 179 10.33 -8.52 35.71
N GLY A 180 9.66 -7.37 35.86
CA GLY A 180 9.38 -6.78 37.16
C GLY A 180 8.52 -7.66 38.04
N LEU A 181 7.67 -8.51 37.46
CA LEU A 181 6.81 -9.44 38.20
C LEU A 181 7.55 -10.67 38.74
N VAL A 182 8.69 -11.03 38.13
CA VAL A 182 9.45 -12.27 38.43
C VAL A 182 10.67 -12.00 39.34
N ARG A 183 10.93 -10.74 39.70
CA ARG A 183 11.96 -10.36 40.69
C ARG A 183 11.46 -10.55 42.11
#